data_AF-A0A2M7F0L2-F1
#
_entry.id   AF-A0A2M7F0L2-F1
#
_cell.length_a   1.000
_cell.length_b   1.000
_cell.length_c   1.000
_cell.angle_alpha   90.00
_cell.angle_beta   90.00
_cell.angle_gamma   90.00
#
_symmetry.space_group_name_H-M   'P 1'
#
loop_
_entity.id
_entity.type
_entity.pdbx_description
1 polymer ?
#
loop_
_entity_poly.entity_id
_entity_poly.type
_entity_poly.pdbx_seq_one_letter_code
_entity_poly.pdbx_strand_id
1 'polypeptide(L)'
;MFAPRIWGFDAGDGEMRIARAAGWSRADLVWERLTEAALGDWEAGRHARALSGFRQAHLVARVAFAATDLRRATSHANLAIVAAAQGRTARAERHQRAALTIWRGAQERIAAMEIRPRARSSLFHLRMEALHRDTYHDNLRLRIGRIAEETQETLRTLTAPNGAGHRHAARWRGEKPSVHDGTRQLLGACLLIIDRA
;
A
#
# COMPACT_ATOMS: atom_id res chain seq x y z
N MET A 1 24.89 9.53 13.45
CA MET A 1 23.95 8.52 12.91
C MET A 1 23.12 9.19 11.82
N PHE A 2 23.42 8.94 10.54
CA PHE A 2 22.65 9.52 9.44
C PHE A 2 21.37 8.70 9.24
N ALA A 3 20.21 9.35 9.30
CA ALA A 3 18.95 8.70 8.99
C ALA A 3 18.97 8.26 7.51
N PRO A 4 18.51 7.04 7.17
CA PRO A 4 18.46 6.59 5.78
C PRO A 4 17.70 7.58 4.89
N ARG A 5 18.13 7.74 3.63
CA ARG A 5 17.49 8.66 2.65
C ARG A 5 15.98 8.45 2.50
N ILE A 6 15.51 7.24 2.80
CA ILE A 6 14.10 6.82 2.78
C ILE A 6 13.21 7.63 3.74
N TRP A 7 13.78 8.19 4.83
CA TRP A 7 13.03 8.89 5.86
C TRP A 7 12.66 10.35 5.52
N GLY A 8 13.11 10.87 4.38
CA GLY A 8 12.81 12.23 3.93
C GLY A 8 13.33 13.32 4.88
N PHE A 9 14.49 13.10 5.50
CA PHE A 9 15.21 14.12 6.28
C PHE A 9 16.12 15.00 5.41
N ASP A 10 16.26 14.68 4.12
CA ASP A 10 17.00 15.50 3.18
C ASP A 10 16.23 16.79 2.88
N ALA A 11 16.88 17.95 3.06
CA ALA A 11 16.31 19.25 2.75
C ALA A 11 15.91 19.38 1.27
N GLY A 12 16.50 18.56 0.39
CA GLY A 12 16.18 18.49 -1.04
C GLY A 12 15.03 17.55 -1.41
N ASP A 13 14.35 16.87 -0.48
CA ASP A 13 13.30 15.89 -0.81
C ASP A 13 12.02 16.56 -1.34
N GLY A 14 11.99 16.77 -2.66
CA GLY A 14 10.88 17.40 -3.37
C GLY A 14 9.57 16.61 -3.24
N GLU A 15 9.61 15.28 -3.32
CA GLU A 15 8.41 14.45 -3.18
C GLU A 15 7.85 14.55 -1.76
N MET A 16 8.70 14.58 -0.71
CA MET A 16 8.22 14.81 0.65
C MET A 16 7.55 16.18 0.80
N ARG A 17 8.11 17.24 0.21
CA ARG A 17 7.48 18.57 0.22
C ARG A 17 6.12 18.56 -0.48
N ILE A 18 6.03 17.93 -1.65
CA ILE A 18 4.78 17.82 -2.41
C ILE A 18 3.75 17.00 -1.64
N ALA A 19 4.13 15.86 -1.07
CA ALA A 19 3.25 15.02 -0.26
C ALA A 19 2.70 15.79 0.95
N ARG A 20 3.57 16.51 1.68
CA ARG A 20 3.20 17.37 2.80
C ARG A 20 2.24 18.48 2.39
N ALA A 21 2.49 19.15 1.27
CA ALA A 21 1.61 20.18 0.72
C ALA A 21 0.24 19.61 0.33
N ALA A 22 0.20 18.35 -0.10
CA ALA A 22 -1.03 17.60 -0.33
C ALA A 22 -1.61 16.97 0.96
N GLY A 23 -1.19 17.40 2.16
CA GLY A 23 -1.77 16.93 3.42
C GLY A 23 -1.39 15.51 3.83
N TRP A 24 -0.48 14.83 3.11
CA TRP A 24 0.12 13.60 3.62
C TRP A 24 1.04 13.91 4.80
N SER A 25 1.01 13.04 5.80
CA SER A 25 2.03 12.97 6.83
C SER A 25 3.36 12.45 6.27
N ARG A 26 4.45 12.69 7.01
CA ARG A 26 5.75 12.07 6.69
C ARG A 26 5.65 10.55 6.72
N ALA A 27 4.88 10.01 7.67
CA ALA A 27 4.74 8.58 7.85
C ALA A 27 4.11 7.90 6.63
N ASP A 28 3.18 8.57 5.94
CA ASP A 28 2.55 8.03 4.73
C ASP A 28 3.59 7.72 3.65
N LEU A 29 4.45 8.69 3.35
CA LEU A 29 5.48 8.54 2.32
C LEU A 29 6.63 7.63 2.77
N VAL A 30 7.04 7.71 4.05
CA VAL A 30 8.10 6.85 4.59
C VAL A 30 7.67 5.39 4.59
N TRP A 31 6.42 5.09 5.00
CA TRP A 31 5.88 3.74 4.94
C TRP A 31 5.86 3.19 3.51
N GLU A 32 5.40 4.00 2.55
CA GLU A 32 5.35 3.63 1.14
C GLU A 32 6.75 3.27 0.62
N ARG A 33 7.72 4.18 0.77
CA ARG A 33 9.09 3.99 0.28
C ARG A 33 9.82 2.83 0.95
N LEU A 34 9.63 2.63 2.26
CA LEU A 34 10.20 1.47 2.95
C LEU A 34 9.64 0.16 2.40
N THR A 35 8.33 0.13 2.11
CA THR A 35 7.68 -1.06 1.56
C THR A 35 8.11 -1.32 0.12
N GLU A 36 8.20 -0.28 -0.72
CA GLU A 36 8.74 -0.37 -2.08
C GLU A 36 10.19 -0.89 -2.11
N ALA A 37 11.05 -0.34 -1.25
CA ALA A 37 12.44 -0.79 -1.14
C ALA A 37 12.53 -2.25 -0.68
N ALA A 38 11.70 -2.64 0.29
CA ALA A 38 11.65 -4.02 0.79
C ALA A 38 11.15 -5.00 -0.27
N LEU A 39 10.17 -4.61 -1.09
CA LEU A 39 9.70 -5.40 -2.23
C LEU A 39 10.80 -5.57 -3.28
N GLY A 40 11.53 -4.50 -3.62
CA GLY A 40 12.67 -4.57 -4.54
C GLY A 40 13.82 -5.43 -4.01
N ASP A 41 14.08 -5.40 -2.70
CA ASP A 41 15.03 -6.30 -2.05
C ASP A 41 14.55 -7.75 -2.07
N TRP A 42 13.25 -7.99 -1.91
CA TRP A 42 12.67 -9.34 -1.96
C TRP A 42 12.81 -9.97 -3.34
N GLU A 43 12.42 -9.24 -4.40
CA GLU A 43 12.53 -9.71 -5.78
C GLU A 43 13.96 -10.00 -6.20
N ALA A 44 14.91 -9.21 -5.70
CA ALA A 44 16.32 -9.42 -5.98
C ALA A 44 16.98 -10.50 -5.09
N GLY A 45 16.19 -11.29 -4.35
CA GLY A 45 16.67 -12.38 -3.49
C GLY A 45 17.37 -11.92 -2.20
N ARG A 46 17.37 -10.62 -1.88
CA ARG A 46 18.00 -10.05 -0.67
C ARG A 46 17.08 -10.15 0.54
N HIS A 47 16.63 -11.37 0.86
CA HIS A 47 15.57 -11.63 1.85
C HIS A 47 15.84 -11.05 3.25
N ALA A 48 17.10 -10.98 3.69
CA ALA A 48 17.45 -10.37 4.97
C ALA A 48 17.21 -8.86 5.00
N ARG A 49 17.56 -8.15 3.91
CA ARG A 49 17.30 -6.71 3.78
C ARG A 49 15.81 -6.44 3.62
N ALA A 50 15.12 -7.24 2.80
CA ALA A 50 13.67 -7.17 2.64
C ALA A 50 12.95 -7.30 3.99
N LEU A 51 13.30 -8.31 4.80
CA LEU A 51 12.72 -8.49 6.14
C LEU A 51 12.98 -7.28 7.06
N SER A 52 14.18 -6.69 7.01
CA SER A 52 14.47 -5.47 7.76
C SER A 52 13.56 -4.31 7.32
N GLY A 53 13.43 -4.09 6.01
CA GLY A 53 12.55 -3.07 5.44
C GLY A 53 11.09 -3.28 5.82
N PHE A 54 10.56 -4.50 5.70
CA PHE A 54 9.19 -4.81 6.12
C PHE A 54 8.95 -4.62 7.62
N ARG A 55 9.94 -4.91 8.47
CA ARG A 55 9.84 -4.62 9.91
C ARG A 55 9.83 -3.12 10.20
N GLN A 56 10.63 -2.34 9.49
CA GLN A 56 10.63 -0.88 9.62
C GLN A 56 9.29 -0.29 9.15
N ALA A 57 8.79 -0.70 7.99
CA ALA A 57 7.47 -0.31 7.50
C ALA A 57 6.36 -0.69 8.50
N HIS A 58 6.40 -1.90 9.04
CA HIS A 58 5.45 -2.34 10.06
C HIS A 58 5.52 -1.50 11.34
N LEU A 59 6.73 -1.11 11.78
CA LEU A 59 6.90 -0.22 12.92
C LEU A 59 6.27 1.15 12.65
N VAL A 60 6.57 1.76 11.49
CA VAL A 60 5.98 3.04 11.07
C VAL A 60 4.45 2.93 11.06
N ALA A 61 3.89 1.89 10.44
CA ALA A 61 2.45 1.70 10.35
C ALA A 61 1.80 1.55 11.74
N ARG A 62 2.47 0.85 12.66
CA ARG A 62 1.96 0.62 14.02
C ARG A 62 1.95 1.90 14.87
N VAL A 63 2.95 2.77 14.72
CA VAL A 63 3.09 3.98 15.55
C VAL A 63 2.38 5.19 14.98
N ALA A 64 2.25 5.29 13.65
CA ALA A 64 1.75 6.50 13.00
C ALA A 64 0.32 6.37 12.48
N PHE A 65 -0.18 5.16 12.24
CA PHE A 65 -1.52 4.96 11.67
C PHE A 65 -2.50 4.35 12.67
N ALA A 66 -3.77 4.73 12.52
CA ALA A 66 -4.86 4.17 13.31
C ALA A 66 -4.91 2.63 13.20
N ALA A 67 -5.45 1.96 14.22
CA ALA A 67 -5.54 0.49 14.24
C ALA A 67 -6.32 -0.11 13.06
N THR A 68 -7.24 0.66 12.48
CA THR A 68 -8.08 0.30 11.34
C THR A 68 -7.48 0.71 9.99
N ASP A 69 -6.30 1.33 9.95
CA ASP A 69 -5.67 1.73 8.69
C ASP A 69 -5.18 0.51 7.90
N LEU A 70 -5.60 0.41 6.63
CA LEU A 70 -5.32 -0.74 5.77
C LEU A 70 -3.83 -0.97 5.53
N ARG A 71 -2.98 0.06 5.63
CA ARG A 71 -1.52 -0.09 5.48
C ARG A 71 -0.90 -0.94 6.59
N ARG A 72 -1.54 -0.98 7.76
CA ARG A 72 -1.17 -1.93 8.82
C ARG A 72 -1.45 -3.37 8.39
N ALA A 73 -2.57 -3.62 7.70
CA ALA A 73 -2.89 -4.94 7.16
C ALA A 73 -1.84 -5.40 6.15
N THR A 74 -1.45 -4.53 5.23
CA THR A 74 -0.37 -4.76 4.25
C THR A 74 0.96 -5.11 4.93
N SER A 75 1.35 -4.35 5.95
CA SER A 75 2.56 -4.65 6.73
C SER A 75 2.49 -6.00 7.45
N HIS A 76 1.31 -6.38 7.96
CA HIS A 76 1.11 -7.73 8.48
C HIS A 76 1.20 -8.79 7.37
N ALA A 77 0.61 -8.54 6.20
CA ALA A 77 0.62 -9.47 5.07
C ALA A 77 2.05 -9.81 4.60
N ASN A 78 2.88 -8.78 4.41
CA ASN A 78 4.28 -8.98 4.03
C ASN A 78 5.06 -9.78 5.08
N LEU A 79 4.86 -9.50 6.38
CA LEU A 79 5.48 -10.28 7.45
C LEU A 79 4.94 -11.72 7.52
N ALA A 80 3.69 -11.96 7.14
CA ALA A 80 3.14 -13.31 7.04
C ALA A 80 3.82 -14.10 5.92
N ILE A 81 3.96 -13.52 4.72
CA ILE A 81 4.62 -14.13 3.56
C ILE A 81 6.08 -14.45 3.89
N VAL A 82 6.82 -13.50 4.47
CA VAL A 82 8.22 -13.73 4.87
C VAL A 82 8.33 -14.84 5.93
N ALA A 83 7.40 -14.89 6.90
CA ALA A 83 7.39 -15.94 7.90
C ALA A 83 7.08 -17.32 7.30
N ALA A 84 6.14 -17.40 6.36
CA ALA A 84 5.81 -18.64 5.65
C ALA A 84 7.00 -19.15 4.83
N ALA A 85 7.68 -18.26 4.09
CA ALA A 85 8.89 -18.58 3.33
C ALA A 85 10.06 -19.08 4.22
N GLN A 86 10.05 -18.73 5.51
CA GLN A 86 11.02 -19.21 6.51
C GLN A 86 10.56 -20.48 7.26
N GLY A 87 9.45 -21.10 6.85
CA GLY A 87 8.86 -22.26 7.53
C GLY A 87 8.23 -21.96 8.90
N ARG A 88 8.01 -20.68 9.23
CA ARG A 88 7.49 -20.24 10.54
C ARG A 88 5.96 -20.13 10.53
N THR A 89 5.28 -21.25 10.32
CA THR A 89 3.82 -21.33 10.08
C THR A 89 2.99 -20.60 11.13
N ALA A 90 3.19 -20.88 12.42
CA ALA A 90 2.41 -20.23 13.50
C ALA A 90 2.57 -18.70 13.52
N ARG A 91 3.76 -18.20 13.17
CA ARG A 91 4.01 -16.75 13.06
C ARG A 91 3.30 -16.17 11.83
N ALA A 92 3.35 -16.87 10.70
CA ALA A 92 2.68 -16.46 9.48
C ALA A 92 1.16 -16.35 9.68
N GLU A 93 0.54 -17.36 10.28
CA GLU A 93 -0.90 -17.37 10.58
C GLU A 93 -1.33 -16.24 11.50
N ARG A 94 -0.53 -15.93 12.52
CA ARG A 94 -0.81 -14.79 13.41
C ARG A 94 -0.81 -13.47 12.65
N HIS A 95 0.16 -13.27 11.77
CA HIS A 95 0.21 -12.06 10.93
C HIS A 95 -0.96 -12.04 9.93
N GLN A 96 -1.29 -13.16 9.30
CA GLN A 96 -2.45 -13.27 8.40
C GLN A 96 -3.76 -12.92 9.10
N ARG A 97 -4.02 -13.47 10.30
CA ARG A 97 -5.22 -13.18 11.08
C ARG A 97 -5.35 -11.69 11.44
N ALA A 98 -4.22 -11.06 11.79
CA ALA A 98 -4.18 -9.62 12.05
C ALA A 98 -4.48 -8.81 10.79
N ALA A 99 -3.88 -9.17 9.64
CA ALA A 99 -4.16 -8.52 8.36
C ALA A 99 -5.64 -8.61 7.99
N LEU A 100 -6.23 -9.80 8.05
CA LEU A 100 -7.65 -10.04 7.76
C LEU A 100 -8.58 -9.27 8.70
N THR A 101 -8.22 -9.14 9.98
CA THR A 101 -9.04 -8.42 10.94
C THR A 101 -9.13 -6.93 10.60
N ILE A 102 -8.01 -6.32 10.23
CA ILE A 102 -7.96 -4.92 9.79
C ILE A 102 -8.68 -4.75 8.44
N TRP A 103 -8.50 -5.70 7.52
CA TRP A 103 -9.06 -5.64 6.17
C TRP A 103 -10.60 -5.70 6.11
N ARG A 104 -11.29 -6.12 7.18
CA ARG A 104 -12.76 -6.10 7.22
C ARG A 104 -13.34 -4.71 6.97
N GLY A 105 -12.63 -3.65 7.35
CA GLY A 105 -13.05 -2.26 7.11
C GLY A 105 -12.71 -1.72 5.73
N ALA A 106 -12.17 -2.54 4.80
CA ALA A 106 -11.65 -2.03 3.53
C ALA A 106 -12.69 -1.27 2.69
N GLN A 107 -13.90 -1.81 2.56
CA GLN A 107 -14.95 -1.19 1.75
C GLN A 107 -15.42 0.15 2.32
N GLU A 108 -15.55 0.25 3.65
CA GLU A 108 -15.86 1.52 4.33
C GLU A 108 -14.77 2.57 4.07
N ARG A 109 -13.50 2.16 4.15
CA ARG A 109 -12.36 3.06 3.88
C ARG A 109 -12.31 3.53 2.43
N ILE A 110 -12.68 2.68 1.48
CA ILE A 110 -12.77 3.04 0.05
C ILE A 110 -13.92 4.01 -0.19
N ALA A 111 -15.08 3.79 0.43
CA ALA A 111 -16.20 4.72 0.35
C ALA A 111 -15.83 6.11 0.89
N ALA A 112 -15.15 6.16 2.04
CA ALA A 112 -14.75 7.38 2.72
C ALA A 112 -13.48 8.06 2.16
N MET A 113 -12.85 7.52 1.10
CA MET A 113 -11.57 8.06 0.62
C MET A 113 -11.72 9.44 -0.02
N GLU A 114 -10.76 10.31 0.25
CA GLU A 114 -10.66 11.60 -0.43
C GLU A 114 -10.03 11.39 -1.83
N ILE A 115 -10.79 11.77 -2.86
CA ILE A 115 -10.34 11.80 -4.26
C ILE A 115 -10.07 13.25 -4.62
N ARG A 116 -8.80 13.58 -4.89
CA ARG A 116 -8.42 14.94 -5.29
C ARG A 116 -8.43 15.12 -6.80
N PRO A 117 -8.69 16.35 -7.30
CA PRO A 117 -8.62 16.65 -8.72
C PRO A 117 -7.26 16.27 -9.32
N ARG A 118 -7.27 15.73 -10.53
CA ARG A 118 -6.07 15.27 -11.23
C ARG A 118 -5.81 16.12 -12.47
N ALA A 119 -4.54 16.32 -12.78
CA ALA A 119 -4.16 16.83 -14.08
C ALA A 119 -4.60 15.84 -15.18
N ARG A 120 -5.23 16.36 -16.24
CA ARG A 120 -5.62 15.61 -17.43
C ARG A 120 -4.96 16.21 -18.67
N SER A 121 -4.73 15.39 -19.67
CA SER A 121 -4.03 15.77 -20.91
C SER A 121 -4.80 16.77 -21.78
N SER A 122 -6.09 17.02 -21.53
CA SER A 122 -6.84 18.07 -22.22
C SER A 122 -7.87 18.78 -21.34
N LEU A 123 -8.12 20.05 -21.65
CA LEU A 123 -9.17 20.88 -21.03
C LEU A 123 -10.56 20.24 -21.16
N PHE A 124 -10.82 19.55 -22.27
CA PHE A 124 -12.07 18.81 -22.49
C PHE A 124 -12.29 17.76 -21.39
N HIS A 125 -11.29 16.94 -21.07
CA HIS A 125 -11.41 15.92 -20.02
C HIS A 125 -11.55 16.55 -18.63
N LEU A 126 -10.88 17.67 -18.36
CA LEU A 126 -11.09 18.42 -17.11
C LEU A 126 -12.53 18.90 -16.98
N ARG A 127 -13.12 19.43 -18.07
CA ARG A 127 -14.51 19.87 -18.09
C ARG A 127 -15.49 18.71 -17.91
N MET A 128 -15.25 17.58 -18.58
CA MET A 128 -16.08 16.39 -18.44
C MET A 128 -16.04 15.80 -17.03
N GLU A 129 -14.86 15.77 -16.40
CA GLU A 129 -14.69 15.32 -15.02
C GLU A 129 -15.35 16.29 -14.03
N ALA A 130 -15.26 17.60 -14.26
CA ALA A 130 -15.97 18.58 -13.44
C ALA A 130 -17.50 18.44 -13.55
N LEU A 131 -18.01 18.19 -14.77
CA LEU A 131 -19.44 18.05 -15.04
C LEU A 131 -20.03 16.73 -14.48
N HIS A 132 -19.26 15.64 -14.46
CA HIS A 132 -19.71 14.30 -14.03
C HIS A 132 -18.91 13.78 -12.82
N ARG A 133 -18.56 14.68 -11.90
CA ARG A 133 -17.60 14.41 -10.83
C ARG A 133 -17.94 13.16 -10.01
N ASP A 134 -19.20 13.01 -9.64
CA ASP A 134 -19.66 11.89 -8.83
C ASP A 134 -19.51 10.56 -9.57
N THR A 135 -19.90 10.49 -10.85
CA THR A 135 -19.71 9.31 -11.69
C THR A 135 -18.24 8.93 -11.82
N TYR A 136 -17.33 9.91 -11.98
CA TYR A 136 -15.89 9.63 -12.01
C TYR A 136 -15.38 9.09 -10.68
N HIS A 137 -15.82 9.69 -9.56
CA HIS A 137 -15.44 9.25 -8.23
C HIS A 137 -15.97 7.84 -7.92
N ASP A 138 -17.20 7.54 -8.31
CA ASP A 138 -17.82 6.23 -8.11
C ASP A 138 -17.16 5.16 -8.96
N ASN A 139 -16.86 5.46 -10.22
CA ASN A 139 -16.07 4.56 -11.08
C ASN A 139 -14.68 4.28 -10.49
N LEU A 140 -14.04 5.28 -9.87
CA LEU A 140 -12.75 5.11 -9.21
C LEU A 140 -12.86 4.24 -7.95
N ARG A 141 -13.89 4.47 -7.12
CA ARG A 141 -14.20 3.62 -5.96
C ARG A 141 -14.47 2.18 -6.37
N LEU A 142 -15.27 1.97 -7.42
CA LEU A 142 -15.56 0.64 -7.96
C LEU A 142 -14.27 -0.07 -8.42
N ARG A 143 -13.39 0.64 -9.13
CA ARG A 143 -12.09 0.07 -9.55
C ARG A 143 -11.24 -0.33 -8.35
N ILE A 144 -11.07 0.56 -7.38
CA ILE A 144 -10.27 0.28 -6.17
C ILE A 144 -10.92 -0.83 -5.33
N GLY A 145 -12.26 -0.88 -5.28
CA GLY A 145 -13.04 -1.94 -4.65
C GLY A 145 -12.68 -3.33 -5.18
N ARG A 146 -12.64 -3.50 -6.51
CA ARG A 146 -12.21 -4.77 -7.14
C ARG A 146 -10.78 -5.14 -6.79
N ILE A 147 -9.87 -4.17 -6.77
CA ILE A 147 -8.46 -4.40 -6.36
C ILE A 147 -8.39 -4.81 -4.89
N ALA A 148 -9.24 -4.24 -4.04
CA ALA A 148 -9.32 -4.60 -2.63
C ALA A 148 -9.91 -6.00 -2.39
N GLU A 149 -10.82 -6.45 -3.27
CA GLU A 149 -11.33 -7.83 -3.29
C GLU A 149 -10.24 -8.83 -3.68
N GLU A 150 -9.49 -8.57 -4.76
CA GLU A 150 -8.29 -9.36 -5.13
C GLU A 150 -7.30 -9.43 -3.96
N THR A 151 -7.07 -8.29 -3.30
CA THR A 151 -6.21 -8.24 -2.12
C THR A 151 -6.76 -9.09 -0.98
N GLN A 152 -8.07 -9.05 -0.73
CA GLN A 152 -8.73 -9.86 0.30
C GLN A 152 -8.55 -11.36 0.04
N GLU A 153 -8.63 -11.80 -1.22
CA GLU A 153 -8.34 -13.19 -1.61
C GLU A 153 -6.90 -13.58 -1.31
N THR A 154 -5.93 -12.71 -1.66
CA THR A 154 -4.53 -12.92 -1.28
C THR A 154 -4.36 -13.01 0.23
N LEU A 155 -4.97 -12.11 1.00
CA LEU A 155 -4.91 -12.12 2.46
C LEU A 155 -5.49 -13.41 3.06
N ARG A 156 -6.55 -13.97 2.48
CA ARG A 156 -7.15 -15.25 2.93
C ARG A 156 -6.24 -16.45 2.69
N THR A 157 -5.30 -16.34 1.75
CA THR A 157 -4.51 -17.48 1.28
C THR A 157 -3.00 -17.34 1.55
N LEU A 158 -2.56 -16.35 2.35
CA LEU A 158 -1.13 -16.07 2.61
C LEU A 158 -0.34 -17.28 3.14
N THR A 159 -0.94 -18.13 3.98
CA THR A 159 -0.29 -19.33 4.53
C THR A 159 -0.57 -20.60 3.74
N ALA A 160 -1.50 -20.56 2.77
CA ALA A 160 -1.78 -21.71 1.92
C ALA A 160 -0.60 -21.94 0.96
N PRO A 161 -0.20 -23.20 0.67
CA PRO A 161 0.89 -23.50 -0.26
C PRO A 161 0.67 -22.88 -1.65
N ASN A 162 -0.55 -22.99 -2.19
CA ASN A 162 -0.98 -22.46 -3.48
C ASN A 162 -1.94 -21.28 -3.27
N GLY A 163 -1.46 -20.21 -2.63
CA GLY A 163 -2.29 -19.02 -2.42
C GLY A 163 -2.56 -18.24 -3.71
N ALA A 164 -3.46 -17.26 -3.66
CA ALA A 164 -3.82 -16.47 -4.83
C ALA A 164 -2.58 -15.78 -5.43
N GLY A 165 -2.26 -16.10 -6.68
CA GLY A 165 -1.08 -15.63 -7.43
C GLY A 165 -1.24 -14.23 -8.04
N HIS A 166 -1.95 -13.34 -7.34
CA HIS A 166 -2.14 -11.96 -7.78
C HIS A 166 -0.81 -11.19 -7.76
N ARG A 167 -0.52 -10.45 -8.83
CA ARG A 167 0.73 -9.69 -9.02
C ARG A 167 0.62 -8.25 -8.51
N HIS A 168 0.39 -8.12 -7.21
CA HIS A 168 0.24 -6.85 -6.49
C HIS A 168 1.42 -5.89 -6.66
N ALA A 169 2.63 -6.31 -6.30
CA ALA A 169 3.82 -5.47 -6.33
C ALA A 169 4.20 -5.05 -7.76
N ALA A 170 4.11 -5.98 -8.72
CA ALA A 170 4.32 -5.64 -10.13
C ALA A 170 3.29 -4.61 -10.63
N ARG A 171 2.01 -4.78 -10.26
CA ARG A 171 0.92 -3.86 -10.64
C ARG A 171 1.13 -2.47 -10.04
N TRP A 172 1.60 -2.37 -8.79
CA TRP A 172 1.90 -1.08 -8.15
C TRP A 172 2.87 -0.23 -8.98
N ARG A 173 3.92 -0.82 -9.56
CA ARG A 173 4.89 -0.07 -10.38
C ARG A 173 4.26 0.63 -11.59
N GLY A 174 3.24 0.03 -12.18
CA GLY A 174 2.53 0.59 -13.33
C GLY A 174 1.34 1.47 -12.95
N GLU A 175 0.70 1.20 -11.79
CA GLU A 175 -0.55 1.86 -11.39
C GLU A 175 -0.38 2.92 -10.28
N LYS A 176 0.83 3.12 -9.74
CA LYS A 176 1.11 4.12 -8.70
C LYS A 176 0.65 5.52 -9.13
N PRO A 177 -0.34 6.12 -8.43
CA PRO A 177 -0.76 7.48 -8.75
C PRO A 177 0.34 8.50 -8.47
N SER A 178 0.49 9.48 -9.36
CA SER A 178 1.37 10.64 -9.14
C SER A 178 0.85 11.60 -8.07
N VAL A 179 -0.46 11.59 -7.82
CA VAL A 179 -1.12 12.46 -6.84
C VAL A 179 -1.07 11.82 -5.46
N HIS A 180 -0.72 12.62 -4.45
CA HIS A 180 -0.77 12.24 -3.04
C HIS A 180 -2.17 12.51 -2.48
N ASP A 181 -3.06 11.52 -2.56
CA ASP A 181 -4.43 11.57 -2.04
C ASP A 181 -4.83 10.22 -1.41
N GLY A 182 -6.10 10.07 -1.01
CA GLY A 182 -6.60 8.84 -0.40
C GLY A 182 -6.55 7.63 -1.34
N THR A 183 -6.57 7.86 -2.66
CA THR A 183 -6.52 6.77 -3.64
C THR A 183 -5.14 6.13 -3.70
N ARG A 184 -4.05 6.92 -3.63
CA ARG A 184 -2.67 6.39 -3.59
C ARG A 184 -2.43 5.67 -2.27
N GLN A 185 -2.98 6.15 -1.16
CA GLN A 185 -2.92 5.45 0.13
C GLN A 185 -3.60 4.08 0.06
N LEU A 186 -4.81 4.01 -0.49
CA LEU A 186 -5.57 2.77 -0.61
C LEU A 186 -4.97 1.80 -1.64
N LEU A 187 -4.52 2.31 -2.79
CA LEU A 187 -3.81 1.48 -3.77
C LEU A 187 -2.50 0.96 -3.20
N GLY A 188 -1.76 1.78 -2.45
CA GLY A 188 -0.57 1.32 -1.74
C GLY A 188 -0.90 0.23 -0.71
N ALA A 189 -1.99 0.39 0.04
CA ALA A 189 -2.44 -0.65 0.97
C ALA A 189 -2.84 -1.96 0.28
N CYS A 190 -3.40 -1.89 -0.92
CA CYS A 190 -3.77 -3.09 -1.69
C CYS A 190 -2.54 -3.75 -2.35
N LEU A 191 -1.70 -2.96 -3.00
CA LEU A 191 -0.74 -3.45 -3.99
C LEU A 191 0.69 -3.57 -3.46
N LEU A 192 1.05 -2.96 -2.33
CA LEU A 192 2.38 -3.11 -1.74
C LEU A 192 2.56 -4.42 -0.96
N ILE A 193 2.14 -5.53 -1.58
CA ILE A 193 2.24 -6.89 -1.05
C ILE A 193 3.19 -7.70 -1.94
N ILE A 194 4.03 -8.54 -1.32
CA ILE A 194 4.92 -9.46 -2.06
C ILE A 194 4.12 -10.30 -3.06
N ASP A 195 4.57 -10.30 -4.31
CA ASP A 195 4.05 -11.20 -5.35
C ASP A 195 4.45 -12.64 -5.04
N ARG A 196 3.46 -13.53 -5.05
CA ARG A 196 3.67 -14.97 -4.86
C ARG A 196 3.77 -15.64 -6.24
N ALA A 197 4.83 -16.42 -6.42
CA ALA A 197 5.06 -17.23 -7.61
C ALA A 197 4.16 -18.47 -7.62
#